data_AF-A0A376UB71-F1
#
_entry.id   AF-A0A376UB71-F1
#
_cell.length_a   1.000
_cell.length_b   1.000
_cell.length_c   1.000
_cell.angle_alpha   90.00
_cell.angle_beta   90.00
_cell.angle_gamma   90.00
#
_symmetry.space_group_name_H-M   'P 1'
#
loop_
_entity.id
_entity.type
_entity.pdbx_description
1 polymer ?
#
loop_
_entity_poly.entity_id
_entity_poly.type
_entity_poly.pdbx_seq_one_letter_code
_entity_poly.pdbx_strand_id
1 'polypeptide(L)'
;MLGGLDTPTSGDVIFNGQPMSKLSSAAKAELRNQKLGFIYQFHHLLPDFTALENVAMPLLIGKKKPAEINSRALEMLKAVGLEHRANHRPSELSGGERQRVAIARALVNNPRLVLADEPTGNLDARNADSIFQLLGELNRLQGTAFLVVTHDLQLAKRMSRQLEMRDGRLTAELSLMGAE
;
A
#
# COMPACT_ATOMS: atom_id res chain seq x y z
N MET A 1 9.40 2.45 -10.41
CA MET A 1 10.53 3.37 -10.14
C MET A 1 10.56 3.89 -8.70
N LEU A 2 9.58 4.70 -8.24
CA LEU A 2 9.63 5.35 -6.91
C LEU A 2 9.79 4.39 -5.72
N GLY A 3 9.24 3.18 -5.81
CA GLY A 3 9.42 2.14 -4.78
C GLY A 3 10.77 1.41 -4.84
N GLY A 4 11.71 1.81 -5.70
CA GLY A 4 12.99 1.11 -5.88
C GLY A 4 12.87 -0.29 -6.47
N LEU A 5 11.77 -0.59 -7.17
CA LEU A 5 11.54 -1.82 -7.94
C LEU A 5 12.15 -1.78 -9.35
N ASP A 6 12.40 -0.56 -9.84
CA ASP A 6 12.94 -0.32 -11.16
C ASP A 6 13.92 0.86 -11.10
N THR A 7 14.87 0.92 -12.03
CA THR A 7 15.93 1.92 -12.05
C THR A 7 15.65 2.97 -13.12
N PRO A 8 15.62 4.27 -12.79
CA PRO A 8 15.47 5.31 -13.80
C PRO A 8 16.60 5.28 -14.82
N THR A 9 16.30 5.55 -16.09
CA THR A 9 17.31 5.77 -17.13
C THR A 9 18.18 6.99 -16.82
N SER A 10 17.61 8.03 -16.22
CA SER A 10 18.32 9.23 -15.76
C SER A 10 17.62 9.86 -14.56
N GLY A 11 18.36 10.65 -13.77
CA GLY A 11 17.88 11.21 -12.50
C GLY A 11 18.01 10.23 -11.33
N ASP A 12 17.41 10.57 -10.19
CA ASP A 12 17.50 9.75 -8.97
C ASP A 12 16.20 9.82 -8.16
N VAL A 13 15.99 8.79 -7.34
CA VAL A 13 14.91 8.75 -6.35
C VAL A 13 15.53 8.99 -4.98
N ILE A 14 15.09 10.05 -4.30
CA ILE A 14 15.58 10.38 -2.96
C ILE A 14 14.55 9.93 -1.95
N PHE A 15 14.92 8.98 -1.08
CA PHE A 15 14.07 8.51 0.01
C PHE A 15 14.67 8.95 1.34
N ASN A 16 13.93 9.75 2.10
CA ASN A 16 14.35 10.27 3.41
C ASN A 16 15.75 10.93 3.39
N GLY A 17 16.02 11.74 2.37
CA GLY A 17 17.30 12.42 2.15
C GLY A 17 18.41 11.56 1.53
N GLN A 18 18.18 10.25 1.35
CA GLN A 18 19.17 9.34 0.77
C GLN A 18 18.86 9.02 -0.70
N PRO A 19 19.81 9.26 -1.63
CA PRO A 19 19.64 8.85 -3.02
C PRO A 19 19.67 7.32 -3.14
N MET A 20 18.63 6.74 -3.75
CA MET A 20 18.50 5.29 -3.89
C MET A 20 19.53 4.71 -4.86
N SER A 21 20.03 5.49 -5.83
CA SER A 21 21.12 5.07 -6.73
C SER A 21 22.38 4.62 -5.99
N LYS A 22 22.66 5.18 -4.80
CA LYS A 22 23.83 4.88 -3.97
C LYS A 22 23.67 3.63 -3.09
N LEU A 23 22.49 3.03 -3.07
CA LEU A 23 22.21 1.82 -2.28
C LEU A 23 22.53 0.56 -3.08
N SER A 24 23.12 -0.43 -2.40
CA SER A 24 23.24 -1.79 -2.94
C SER A 24 21.85 -2.42 -3.12
N SER A 25 21.75 -3.48 -3.93
CA SER A 25 20.50 -4.22 -4.12
C SER A 25 19.90 -4.73 -2.80
N ALA A 26 20.75 -5.24 -1.90
CA ALA A 26 20.35 -5.68 -0.57
C ALA A 26 19.81 -4.53 0.29
N ALA A 27 20.49 -3.38 0.30
CA ALA A 27 20.04 -2.20 1.05
C ALA A 27 18.72 -1.63 0.49
N LYS A 28 18.51 -1.66 -0.83
CA LYS A 28 17.22 -1.32 -1.45
C LYS A 28 16.12 -2.29 -1.01
N ALA A 29 16.39 -3.58 -0.95
CA ALA A 29 15.42 -4.59 -0.50
C ALA A 29 15.03 -4.40 0.97
N GLU A 30 16.00 -4.11 1.84
CA GLU A 30 15.76 -3.81 3.24
C GLU A 30 14.92 -2.54 3.41
N LEU A 31 15.27 -1.47 2.69
CA LEU A 31 14.51 -0.22 2.69
C LEU A 31 13.07 -0.46 2.24
N ARG A 32 12.86 -1.21 1.15
CA ARG A 32 11.52 -1.56 0.68
C ARG A 32 10.72 -2.27 1.75
N ASN A 33 11.29 -3.29 2.39
CA ASN A 33 10.57 -4.05 3.39
C ASN A 33 10.22 -3.23 4.64
N GLN A 34 11.15 -2.39 5.12
CA GLN A 34 10.99 -1.70 6.39
C GLN A 34 10.26 -0.35 6.29
N LYS A 35 10.39 0.34 5.16
CA LYS A 35 9.99 1.75 5.03
C LYS A 35 8.92 1.99 3.97
N LEU A 36 8.67 1.02 3.08
CA LEU A 36 7.68 1.14 2.02
C LEU A 36 6.59 0.07 2.19
N GLY A 37 5.34 0.47 1.99
CA GLY A 37 4.22 -0.43 1.79
C GLY A 37 3.76 -0.40 0.33
N PHE A 38 3.27 -1.52 -0.18
CA PHE A 38 2.78 -1.63 -1.55
C PHE A 38 1.36 -2.20 -1.56
N ILE A 39 0.45 -1.47 -2.20
CA ILE A 39 -0.90 -1.93 -2.51
C ILE A 39 -1.00 -1.95 -4.04
N TYR A 40 -1.33 -3.10 -4.59
CA TYR A 40 -1.47 -3.30 -6.03
C TYR A 40 -2.94 -3.43 -6.41
N GLN A 41 -3.29 -3.09 -7.66
CA GLN A 41 -4.64 -3.22 -8.19
C GLN A 41 -5.17 -4.66 -8.07
N PHE A 42 -4.34 -5.62 -8.47
CA PHE A 42 -4.54 -7.03 -8.15
C PHE A 42 -3.88 -7.29 -6.79
N HIS A 43 -4.66 -7.66 -5.79
CA HIS A 43 -4.24 -7.84 -4.39
C HIS A 43 -2.91 -8.58 -4.17
N HIS A 44 -2.51 -9.44 -5.13
CA HIS A 44 -1.30 -10.28 -5.10
C HIS A 44 -1.12 -10.99 -3.76
N LEU A 45 -2.23 -11.46 -3.17
CA LEU A 45 -2.18 -12.34 -2.01
C LEU A 45 -1.67 -13.71 -2.46
N LEU A 46 -0.85 -14.33 -1.62
CA LEU A 46 -0.36 -15.68 -1.85
C LEU A 46 -1.53 -16.65 -1.57
N PRO A 47 -1.97 -17.45 -2.56
CA PRO A 47 -3.23 -18.20 -2.49
C PRO A 47 -3.21 -19.33 -1.46
N ASP A 48 -2.04 -19.90 -1.20
CA ASP A 48 -1.87 -21.03 -0.27
C ASP A 48 -1.80 -20.60 1.20
N PHE A 49 -1.70 -19.29 1.45
CA PHE A 49 -1.52 -18.70 2.76
C PHE A 49 -2.82 -18.06 3.24
N THR A 50 -3.08 -18.15 4.53
CA THR A 50 -4.18 -17.46 5.21
C THR A 50 -4.02 -15.93 5.15
N ALA A 51 -5.06 -15.20 5.52
CA ALA A 51 -5.01 -13.75 5.68
C ALA A 51 -3.93 -13.32 6.68
N LEU A 52 -3.83 -14.01 7.82
CA LEU A 52 -2.81 -13.75 8.85
C LEU A 52 -1.40 -13.94 8.30
N GLU A 53 -1.15 -15.06 7.62
CA GLU A 53 0.15 -15.37 7.04
C GLU A 53 0.53 -14.37 5.94
N ASN A 54 -0.42 -14.01 5.06
CA ASN A 54 -0.21 -12.97 4.05
C ASN A 54 0.21 -11.63 4.67
N VAL A 55 -0.44 -11.22 5.77
CA VAL A 55 -0.09 -9.99 6.51
C VAL A 55 1.24 -10.13 7.23
N ALA A 56 1.59 -11.33 7.71
CA ALA A 56 2.85 -11.59 8.41
C ALA A 56 4.09 -11.62 7.50
N MET A 57 3.94 -11.84 6.18
CA MET A 57 5.06 -12.00 5.24
C MET A 57 6.15 -10.91 5.32
N PRO A 58 5.83 -9.60 5.36
CA PRO A 58 6.87 -8.56 5.48
C PRO A 58 7.65 -8.63 6.81
N LEU A 59 7.00 -9.07 7.89
CA LEU A 59 7.65 -9.25 9.19
C LEU A 59 8.62 -10.44 9.17
N LEU A 60 8.23 -11.54 8.51
CA LEU A 60 9.05 -12.73 8.30
C LEU A 60 10.28 -12.41 7.44
N ILE A 61 10.08 -11.75 6.30
CA ILE A 61 11.17 -11.28 5.42
C ILE A 61 12.10 -10.33 6.17
N GLY A 62 11.54 -9.50 7.05
CA GLY A 62 12.29 -8.58 7.91
C GLY A 62 12.98 -9.22 9.11
N LYS A 63 12.90 -10.54 9.25
CA LYS A 63 13.48 -11.33 10.36
C LYS A 63 13.10 -10.77 11.74
N LYS A 64 11.86 -10.31 11.89
CA LYS A 64 11.32 -9.93 13.21
C LYS A 64 11.27 -11.14 14.14
N LYS A 65 11.24 -10.89 15.46
CA LYS A 65 11.22 -11.98 16.44
C LYS A 65 9.94 -12.80 16.28
N PRO A 66 10.00 -14.15 16.25
CA PRO A 66 8.82 -14.99 16.02
C PRO A 66 7.64 -14.68 16.95
N ALA A 67 7.92 -14.36 18.22
CA ALA A 67 6.91 -14.00 19.22
C ALA A 67 6.09 -12.75 18.87
N GLU A 68 6.63 -11.83 18.07
CA GLU A 68 5.98 -10.56 17.69
C GLU A 68 5.22 -10.67 16.36
N ILE A 69 5.54 -11.65 15.52
CA ILE A 69 5.04 -11.70 14.12
C ILE A 69 3.52 -11.87 14.09
N ASN A 70 3.01 -12.92 14.75
CA ASN A 70 1.58 -13.23 14.72
C ASN A 70 0.76 -12.15 15.44
N SER A 71 1.26 -11.66 16.57
CA SER A 71 0.59 -10.59 17.33
C SER A 71 0.45 -9.31 16.48
N ARG A 72 1.52 -8.84 15.84
CA ARG A 72 1.46 -7.63 15.00
C ARG A 72 0.62 -7.81 13.74
N ALA A 73 0.68 -8.99 13.11
CA ALA A 73 -0.14 -9.29 11.95
C ALA A 73 -1.64 -9.34 12.32
N LEU A 74 -1.97 -9.93 13.48
CA LEU A 74 -3.34 -10.00 13.98
C LEU A 74 -3.87 -8.61 14.39
N GLU A 75 -3.06 -7.81 15.07
CA GLU A 75 -3.40 -6.41 15.40
C GLU A 75 -3.70 -5.59 14.14
N MET A 76 -2.92 -5.79 13.08
CA MET A 76 -3.15 -5.11 11.81
C MET A 76 -4.42 -5.62 11.11
N LEU A 77 -4.69 -6.93 11.14
CA LEU A 77 -5.96 -7.49 10.66
C LEU A 77 -7.16 -6.92 11.44
N LYS A 78 -7.02 -6.76 12.76
CA LYS A 78 -8.03 -6.13 13.60
C LYS A 78 -8.26 -4.67 13.23
N ALA A 79 -7.18 -3.91 13.00
CA ALA A 79 -7.26 -2.51 12.58
C ALA A 79 -8.00 -2.33 11.24
N VAL A 80 -7.96 -3.32 10.35
CA VAL A 80 -8.73 -3.32 9.10
C VAL A 80 -10.07 -4.07 9.20
N GLY A 81 -10.49 -4.51 10.39
CA GLY A 81 -11.78 -5.17 10.62
C GLY A 81 -11.86 -6.64 10.17
N LEU A 82 -10.72 -7.33 9.98
CA LEU A 82 -10.62 -8.70 9.47
C LEU A 82 -10.05 -9.73 10.46
N GLU A 83 -10.02 -9.42 11.75
CA GLU A 83 -9.56 -10.38 12.78
C GLU A 83 -10.31 -11.73 12.70
N HIS A 84 -11.63 -11.70 12.54
CA HIS A 84 -12.47 -12.89 12.41
C HIS A 84 -12.21 -13.72 11.14
N ARG A 85 -11.50 -13.17 10.16
CA ARG A 85 -11.11 -13.84 8.91
C ARG A 85 -9.64 -14.26 8.88
N ALA A 86 -8.90 -14.12 9.98
CA ALA A 86 -7.45 -14.36 10.03
C ALA A 86 -7.00 -15.70 9.42
N ASN A 87 -7.77 -16.77 9.64
CA ASN A 87 -7.44 -18.13 9.17
C ASN A 87 -8.00 -18.48 7.78
N HIS A 88 -8.71 -17.56 7.11
CA HIS A 88 -9.26 -17.81 5.78
C HIS A 88 -8.19 -17.58 4.71
N ARG A 89 -8.19 -18.39 3.67
CA ARG A 89 -7.40 -18.22 2.45
C ARG A 89 -8.03 -17.20 1.50
N PRO A 90 -7.27 -16.58 0.59
CA PRO A 90 -7.78 -15.57 -0.35
C PRO A 90 -9.00 -16.00 -1.18
N SER A 91 -9.13 -17.29 -1.48
CA SER A 91 -10.29 -17.86 -2.21
C SER A 91 -11.59 -17.81 -1.41
N GLU A 92 -11.51 -17.72 -0.08
CA GLU A 92 -12.66 -17.70 0.84
C GLU A 92 -13.07 -16.26 1.22
N LEU A 93 -12.34 -15.26 0.73
CA LEU A 93 -12.56 -13.85 0.99
C LEU A 93 -13.28 -13.18 -0.19
N SER A 94 -14.14 -12.20 0.09
CA SER A 94 -14.66 -11.27 -0.91
C SER A 94 -13.56 -10.36 -1.49
N GLY A 95 -13.86 -9.65 -2.58
CA GLY A 95 -12.93 -8.67 -3.15
C GLY A 95 -12.49 -7.59 -2.16
N GLY A 96 -13.45 -6.98 -1.45
CA GLY A 96 -13.16 -5.97 -0.43
C GLY A 96 -12.37 -6.52 0.76
N GLU A 97 -12.64 -7.76 1.18
CA GLU A 97 -11.84 -8.41 2.22
C GLU A 97 -10.40 -8.67 1.74
N ARG A 98 -10.19 -9.16 0.51
CA ARG A 98 -8.84 -9.30 -0.04
C ARG A 98 -8.08 -7.97 -0.09
N GLN A 99 -8.77 -6.87 -0.40
CA GLN A 99 -8.17 -5.53 -0.39
C GLN A 99 -7.76 -5.08 1.01
N ARG A 100 -8.62 -5.31 2.00
CA ARG A 100 -8.26 -5.06 3.41
C ARG A 100 -7.07 -5.89 3.86
N VAL A 101 -6.95 -7.16 3.45
CA VAL A 101 -5.75 -7.98 3.73
C VAL A 101 -4.51 -7.40 3.05
N ALA A 102 -4.60 -6.95 1.80
CA ALA A 102 -3.49 -6.32 1.10
C ALA A 102 -3.03 -5.01 1.77
N ILE A 103 -3.97 -4.19 2.24
CA ILE A 103 -3.71 -2.97 3.01
C ILE A 103 -3.03 -3.30 4.34
N ALA A 104 -3.56 -4.28 5.08
CA ALA A 104 -2.96 -4.75 6.32
C ALA A 104 -1.51 -5.20 6.09
N ARG A 105 -1.25 -6.00 5.05
CA ARG A 105 0.10 -6.43 4.66
C ARG A 105 1.01 -5.24 4.35
N ALA A 106 0.52 -4.23 3.63
CA ALA A 106 1.31 -3.04 3.31
C ALA A 106 1.71 -2.22 4.54
N LEU A 107 0.87 -2.23 5.59
CA LEU A 107 1.03 -1.37 6.77
C LEU A 107 1.64 -2.08 7.99
N VAL A 108 1.73 -3.41 7.99
CA VAL A 108 2.19 -4.20 9.15
C VAL A 108 3.57 -3.78 9.69
N ASN A 109 4.46 -3.29 8.81
CA ASN A 109 5.79 -2.82 9.18
C ASN A 109 5.82 -1.37 9.68
N ASN A 110 4.67 -0.69 9.74
CA ASN A 110 4.56 0.75 9.99
C ASN A 110 5.46 1.55 9.03
N PRO A 111 5.24 1.43 7.70
CA PRO A 111 6.10 2.05 6.71
C PRO A 111 6.00 3.59 6.77
N ARG A 112 7.02 4.28 6.26
CA ARG A 112 6.98 5.75 6.13
C ARG A 112 6.10 6.19 4.97
N LEU A 113 6.01 5.37 3.92
CA LEU A 113 5.24 5.65 2.71
C LEU A 113 4.57 4.37 2.21
N VAL A 114 3.29 4.47 1.86
CA VAL A 114 2.57 3.45 1.10
C VAL A 114 2.38 3.94 -0.33
N LEU A 115 2.78 3.10 -1.28
CA LEU A 115 2.53 3.25 -2.70
C LEU A 115 1.29 2.40 -3.05
N ALA A 116 0.21 3.04 -3.49
CA ALA A 116 -1.02 2.35 -3.85
C ALA A 116 -1.35 2.58 -5.32
N ASP A 117 -1.44 1.49 -6.07
CA ASP A 117 -1.79 1.47 -7.49
C ASP A 117 -3.24 0.99 -7.65
N GLU A 118 -4.13 1.90 -8.01
CA GLU A 118 -5.57 1.67 -8.17
C GLU A 118 -6.21 0.86 -7.02
N PRO A 119 -6.09 1.32 -5.76
CA PRO A 119 -6.48 0.54 -4.58
C PRO A 119 -7.99 0.25 -4.48
N THR A 120 -8.81 0.86 -5.33
CA THR A 120 -10.27 0.67 -5.36
C THR A 120 -10.77 0.14 -6.70
N GLY A 121 -9.92 -0.04 -7.71
CA GLY A 121 -10.35 -0.32 -9.10
C GLY A 121 -11.13 -1.63 -9.29
N ASN A 122 -11.02 -2.57 -8.35
CA ASN A 122 -11.71 -3.86 -8.37
C ASN A 122 -12.89 -3.94 -7.37
N LEU A 123 -13.32 -2.80 -6.82
CA LEU A 123 -14.36 -2.73 -5.80
C LEU A 123 -15.59 -1.97 -6.30
N ASP A 124 -16.77 -2.34 -5.79
CA ASP A 124 -17.94 -1.48 -5.92
C ASP A 124 -17.77 -0.17 -5.13
N ALA A 125 -18.57 0.84 -5.46
CA ALA A 125 -18.48 2.18 -4.87
C ALA A 125 -18.56 2.18 -3.33
N ARG A 126 -19.41 1.34 -2.73
CA ARG A 126 -19.56 1.26 -1.26
C ARG A 126 -18.30 0.69 -0.62
N ASN A 127 -17.75 -0.37 -1.20
CA ASN A 127 -16.50 -0.95 -0.73
C ASN A 127 -15.33 0.02 -0.93
N ALA A 128 -15.24 0.70 -2.08
CA ALA A 128 -14.22 1.71 -2.35
C ALA A 128 -14.22 2.84 -1.32
N ASP A 129 -15.40 3.37 -0.96
CA ASP A 129 -15.54 4.39 0.07
C ASP A 129 -15.05 3.92 1.45
N SER A 130 -15.42 2.69 1.83
CA SER A 130 -14.97 2.09 3.09
C SER A 130 -13.45 1.93 3.15
N ILE A 131 -12.82 1.56 2.04
CA ILE A 131 -11.37 1.43 1.93
C ILE A 131 -10.70 2.80 2.04
N PHE A 132 -11.25 3.83 1.40
CA PHE A 132 -10.70 5.18 1.52
C PHE A 132 -10.78 5.71 2.96
N GLN A 133 -11.92 5.52 3.63
CA GLN A 133 -12.07 5.92 5.03
C GLN A 133 -11.01 5.24 5.91
N LEU A 134 -10.83 3.92 5.72
CA LEU A 134 -9.80 3.14 6.39
C LEU A 134 -8.38 3.68 6.13
N LEU A 135 -8.03 3.98 4.87
CA LEU A 135 -6.72 4.55 4.53
C LEU A 135 -6.51 5.92 5.20
N GLY A 136 -7.56 6.76 5.23
CA GLY A 136 -7.52 8.06 5.90
C GLY A 136 -7.36 7.94 7.42
N GLU A 137 -8.00 6.96 8.06
CA GLU A 137 -7.83 6.67 9.48
C GLU A 137 -6.40 6.18 9.78
N LEU A 138 -5.89 5.25 8.99
CA LEU A 138 -4.55 4.70 9.17
C LEU A 138 -3.47 5.76 8.92
N ASN A 139 -3.67 6.65 7.94
CA ASN A 139 -2.82 7.82 7.72
C ASN A 139 -2.73 8.70 8.97
N ARG A 140 -3.87 9.04 9.59
CA ARG A 140 -3.91 9.88 10.80
C ARG A 140 -3.29 9.19 12.01
N LEU A 141 -3.51 7.87 12.17
CA LEU A 141 -3.04 7.11 13.33
C LEU A 141 -1.53 6.83 13.28
N GLN A 142 -0.98 6.50 12.11
CA GLN A 142 0.42 6.05 11.98
C GLN A 142 1.38 7.13 11.47
N GLY A 143 0.86 8.22 10.90
CA GLY A 143 1.68 9.24 10.23
C GLY A 143 2.32 8.72 8.94
N THR A 144 1.79 7.64 8.37
CA THR A 144 2.25 7.02 7.12
C THR A 144 1.81 7.87 5.93
N ALA A 145 2.74 8.31 5.09
CA ALA A 145 2.39 9.00 3.85
C ALA A 145 1.76 8.03 2.84
N PHE A 146 0.82 8.51 2.03
CA PHE A 146 0.23 7.73 0.94
C PHE A 146 0.48 8.44 -0.40
N LEU A 147 0.99 7.69 -1.37
CA LEU A 147 1.01 8.08 -2.78
C LEU A 147 0.10 7.11 -3.52
N VAL A 148 -1.00 7.63 -4.06
CA VAL A 148 -2.03 6.84 -4.73
C VAL A 148 -2.08 7.22 -6.20
N VAL A 149 -2.04 6.21 -7.07
CA VAL A 149 -2.31 6.34 -8.51
C VAL A 149 -3.74 5.88 -8.73
N THR A 150 -4.54 6.70 -9.41
CA THR A 150 -5.91 6.34 -9.75
C THR A 150 -6.46 7.08 -10.97
N HIS A 151 -7.35 6.43 -11.72
CA HIS A 151 -8.23 7.05 -12.72
C HIS A 151 -9.58 7.50 -12.14
N ASP A 152 -9.90 7.13 -10.88
CA ASP A 152 -11.11 7.57 -10.19
C ASP A 152 -10.93 9.01 -9.69
N LEU A 153 -11.53 9.96 -10.42
CA LEU A 153 -11.49 11.37 -10.07
C LEU A 153 -12.19 11.69 -8.74
N GLN A 154 -13.20 10.91 -8.35
CA GLN A 154 -13.87 11.10 -7.06
C GLN A 154 -12.94 10.70 -5.91
N LEU A 155 -12.19 9.62 -6.08
CA LEU A 155 -11.16 9.21 -5.13
C LEU A 155 -10.06 10.28 -5.03
N ALA A 156 -9.56 10.74 -6.17
CA ALA A 156 -8.46 11.71 -6.22
C ALA A 156 -8.87 13.07 -5.62
N LYS A 157 -10.11 13.53 -5.82
CA LYS A 157 -10.65 14.78 -5.22
C LYS A 157 -10.60 14.79 -3.69
N ARG A 158 -10.61 13.62 -3.05
CA ARG A 158 -10.55 13.51 -1.58
C ARG A 158 -9.12 13.55 -1.02
N MET A 159 -8.10 13.53 -1.88
CA MET A 159 -6.70 13.59 -1.47
C MET A 159 -6.23 15.04 -1.29
N SER A 160 -5.33 15.25 -0.33
CA SER A 160 -4.80 16.58 0.01
C SER A 160 -3.93 17.22 -1.07
N ARG A 161 -3.32 16.41 -1.94
CA ARG A 161 -2.55 16.87 -3.09
C ARG A 161 -2.87 16.01 -4.30
N GLN A 162 -3.13 16.66 -5.41
CA GLN A 162 -3.50 16.04 -6.67
C GLN A 162 -2.47 16.46 -7.72
N LEU A 163 -2.06 15.51 -8.56
CA LEU A 163 -1.16 15.73 -9.68
C LEU A 163 -1.68 14.91 -10.86
N GLU A 164 -1.60 15.46 -12.05
CA GLU A 164 -2.01 14.80 -13.29
C GLU A 164 -0.79 14.39 -14.09
N MET A 165 -0.78 13.17 -14.62
CA MET A 165 0.29 12.70 -15.49
C MET A 165 -0.21 12.60 -16.93
N ARG A 166 0.47 13.30 -17.85
CA ARG A 166 0.17 13.29 -19.28
C ARG A 166 1.46 13.16 -20.09
N ASP A 167 1.49 12.22 -21.03
CA ASP A 167 2.64 11.97 -21.91
C ASP A 167 3.98 11.84 -21.13
N GLY A 168 3.94 11.15 -19.98
CA GLY A 168 5.10 10.95 -19.10
C GLY A 168 5.52 12.18 -18.28
N ARG A 169 4.74 13.26 -18.29
CA ARG A 169 5.00 14.48 -17.51
C ARG A 169 3.95 14.67 -16.42
N LEU A 170 4.42 14.94 -15.21
CA LEU A 170 3.57 15.19 -14.06
C LEU A 170 3.35 16.70 -13.90
N THR A 171 2.10 17.14 -13.79
CA THR A 171 1.71 18.54 -13.62
C THR A 171 0.79 18.73 -12.41
N ALA A 172 0.81 19.93 -11.84
CA ALA A 172 -0.16 20.36 -10.83
C ALA A 172 -1.40 21.05 -11.45
N GLU A 173 -1.37 21.34 -12.75
CA GLU A 173 -2.52 21.85 -13.49
C GLU A 173 -3.46 20.69 -13.82
N LEU A 174 -4.57 20.61 -13.08
CA LEU A 174 -5.56 19.54 -13.22
C LEU A 174 -6.50 19.89 -14.37
N SER A 175 -6.38 19.16 -15.49
CA SER A 175 -7.21 19.35 -16.68
C SER A 175 -8.44 18.45 -16.67
N LEU A 176 -8.32 17.27 -16.06
CA LEU A 176 -9.40 16.26 -16.00
C LEU A 176 -10.39 16.49 -14.86
N MET A 177 -10.04 17.30 -13.86
CA MET A 177 -10.87 17.52 -12.66
C MET A 177 -11.86 18.68 -12.79
N GLY A 178 -11.88 19.35 -13.95
CA GLY A 178 -12.65 20.56 -14.24
C GLY A 178 -13.81 20.39 -15.23
N ALA A 179 -14.57 19.28 -15.15
CA ALA A 179 -15.92 19.23 -15.70
C ALA A 179 -16.91 19.21 -14.52
N GLU A 180 -17.37 20.40 -14.13
CA GLU A 180 -18.72 20.58 -13.58
C GLU A 180 -19.71 20.70 -14.74
#